data_AF-A0A3C1BIP9-F1
#
_entry.id   AF-A0A3C1BIP9-F1
#
_cell.length_a   1.000
_cell.length_b   1.000
_cell.length_c   1.000
_cell.angle_alpha   90.00
_cell.angle_beta   90.00
_cell.angle_gamma   90.00
#
_symmetry.space_group_name_H-M   'P 1'
#
loop_
_entity.id
_entity.type
_entity.pdbx_description
1 polymer ?
#
loop_
_entity_poly.entity_id
_entity_poly.type
_entity_poly.pdbx_seq_one_letter_code
_entity_poly.pdbx_strand_id
1 'polypeptide(L)'
;MRNLNSHRIKKGLESVEDSKEYGVILQEIAREAGEEAVLEAKILKIPITYLNASRQVVKEFPDGRIEIIKQLPALKTHRSFAKGTVLYARKG
;
A
#
# COMPACT_ATOMS: atom_id res chain seq x y z
N MET A 1 -7.45 -16.79 -26.03
CA MET A 1 -6.09 -16.73 -25.46
C MET A 1 -6.20 -16.86 -23.95
N ARG A 2 -5.69 -17.94 -23.34
CA ARG A 2 -5.81 -18.18 -21.88
C ARG A 2 -4.76 -17.34 -21.16
N ASN A 3 -5.21 -16.52 -20.21
CA ASN A 3 -4.40 -15.60 -19.43
C ASN A 3 -3.49 -16.39 -18.47
N LEU A 4 -2.27 -16.70 -18.92
CA LEU A 4 -1.26 -17.51 -18.21
C LEU A 4 -0.85 -16.91 -16.86
N ASN A 5 -1.10 -15.62 -16.64
CA ASN A 5 -0.81 -14.95 -15.36
C ASN A 5 -1.75 -15.38 -14.24
N SER A 6 -3.00 -15.75 -14.55
CA SER A 6 -4.00 -16.16 -13.55
C SER A 6 -3.65 -17.48 -12.85
N HIS A 7 -2.95 -18.39 -13.54
CA HIS A 7 -2.56 -19.69 -12.98
C HIS A 7 -1.34 -19.59 -12.06
N ARG A 8 -0.44 -18.64 -12.32
CA ARG A 8 0.75 -18.43 -11.51
C ARG A 8 0.42 -17.83 -10.15
N ILE A 9 -0.58 -16.94 -10.11
CA ILE A 9 -1.10 -16.33 -8.87
C ILE A 9 -1.79 -17.41 -8.00
N LYS A 10 -2.61 -18.27 -8.59
CA LYS A 10 -3.34 -19.31 -7.83
C LYS A 10 -2.44 -20.32 -7.13
N LYS A 11 -1.36 -20.76 -7.78
CA LYS A 11 -0.44 -21.75 -7.17
C LYS A 11 0.48 -21.20 -6.08
N GLY A 12 0.68 -19.88 -6.02
CA GLY A 12 1.49 -19.24 -4.97
C GLY A 12 0.72 -18.91 -3.69
N LEU A 13 -0.62 -18.99 -3.74
CA LEU A 13 -1.51 -18.64 -2.63
C LEU A 13 -1.77 -19.79 -1.65
N GLU A 14 -1.49 -21.03 -2.04
CA GLU A 14 -1.87 -22.24 -1.30
C GLU A 14 -0.86 -22.67 -0.23
N SER A 15 0.31 -22.02 -0.08
CA SER A 15 1.40 -22.55 0.77
C SER A 15 2.00 -21.60 1.80
N VAL A 16 1.39 -20.46 2.12
CA VAL A 16 2.00 -19.53 3.10
C VAL A 16 0.92 -19.09 4.07
N GLU A 17 0.65 -19.96 5.02
CA GLU A 17 -0.21 -19.66 6.17
C GLU A 17 0.52 -18.83 7.25
N ASP A 18 1.81 -18.55 7.10
CA ASP A 18 2.54 -17.72 8.04
C ASP A 18 3.74 -17.07 7.36
N SER A 19 3.73 -15.74 7.22
CA SER A 19 4.94 -14.89 7.26
C SER A 19 4.65 -13.50 6.71
N LYS A 20 5.42 -12.53 7.19
CA LYS A 20 5.47 -11.14 6.72
C LYS A 20 5.56 -11.00 5.18
N GLU A 21 5.96 -12.04 4.46
CA GLU A 21 6.04 -12.10 3.00
C GLU A 21 4.66 -11.96 2.34
N TYR A 22 3.60 -12.51 2.93
CA TYR A 22 2.23 -12.32 2.42
C TYR A 22 1.76 -10.88 2.52
N GLY A 23 2.12 -10.20 3.61
CA GLY A 23 1.83 -8.78 3.78
C GLY A 23 2.50 -7.92 2.70
N VAL A 24 3.73 -8.27 2.31
CA VAL A 24 4.46 -7.57 1.24
C VAL A 24 3.82 -7.82 -0.12
N ILE A 25 3.48 -9.08 -0.44
CA ILE A 25 2.82 -9.43 -1.71
C ILE A 25 1.46 -8.73 -1.84
N LEU A 26 0.65 -8.73 -0.79
CA LEU A 26 -0.65 -8.06 -0.80
C LEU A 26 -0.52 -6.54 -0.92
N GLN A 27 0.52 -5.94 -0.32
CA GLN A 27 0.82 -4.52 -0.49
C GLN A 27 1.22 -4.18 -1.92
N GLU A 28 1.99 -5.04 -2.56
CA GLU A 28 2.40 -4.86 -3.96
C GLU A 28 1.20 -4.95 -4.91
N ILE A 29 0.36 -5.98 -4.75
CA ILE A 29 -0.89 -6.14 -5.52
C ILE A 29 -1.82 -4.93 -5.31
N ALA A 30 -1.96 -4.47 -4.07
CA ALA A 30 -2.80 -3.30 -3.76
C ALA A 30 -2.23 -2.02 -4.38
N ARG A 31 -0.90 -1.87 -4.44
CA ARG A 31 -0.24 -0.73 -5.11
C ARG A 31 -0.52 -0.75 -6.61
N GLU A 32 -0.32 -1.90 -7.26
CA GLU A 32 -0.57 -2.06 -8.70
C GLU A 32 -2.02 -1.75 -9.05
N ALA A 33 -2.97 -2.32 -8.31
CA ALA A 33 -4.41 -2.06 -8.50
C ALA A 33 -4.76 -0.57 -8.31
N GLY A 34 -4.10 0.11 -7.37
CA GLY A 34 -4.26 1.55 -7.16
C GLY A 34 -3.74 2.38 -8.34
N GLU A 35 -2.57 2.02 -8.87
CA GLU A 35 -1.97 2.68 -10.04
C GLU A 35 -2.84 2.50 -11.30
N GLU A 36 -3.37 1.29 -11.52
CA GLU A 36 -4.30 1.02 -12.62
C GLU A 36 -5.60 1.81 -12.49
N ALA A 37 -6.21 1.86 -11.30
CA ALA A 37 -7.42 2.64 -11.07
C ALA A 37 -7.22 4.14 -11.34
N VAL A 38 -6.05 4.68 -11.01
CA VAL A 38 -5.70 6.08 -11.33
C VAL A 38 -5.57 6.29 -12.83
N LEU A 39 -4.92 5.39 -13.54
CA LEU A 39 -4.76 5.48 -14.98
C LEU A 39 -6.12 5.39 -15.69
N GLU A 40 -6.96 4.43 -15.30
CA GLU A 40 -8.28 4.24 -15.88
C GLU A 40 -9.18 5.46 -15.63
N ALA A 41 -9.16 6.01 -14.41
CA ALA A 41 -9.89 7.24 -14.10
C ALA A 41 -9.48 8.42 -15.00
N LYS A 42 -8.18 8.54 -15.30
CA LYS A 42 -7.66 9.56 -16.23
C LYS A 42 -8.15 9.36 -17.65
N ILE A 43 -8.16 8.11 -18.14
CA ILE A 43 -8.68 7.76 -19.46
C ILE A 43 -10.18 8.07 -19.55
N LEU A 44 -10.93 7.72 -18.52
CA LEU A 44 -12.38 7.92 -18.44
C LEU A 44 -12.78 9.36 -18.13
N LYS A 45 -11.81 10.26 -17.88
CA LYS A 45 -12.04 11.66 -17.51
C LYS A 45 -13.00 11.78 -16.32
N ILE A 46 -12.77 10.95 -15.29
CA ILE A 46 -13.49 11.03 -14.02
C ILE A 46 -12.57 11.59 -12.93
N PRO A 47 -13.09 12.41 -12.00
CA PRO A 47 -12.30 12.86 -10.85
C PRO A 47 -11.89 11.67 -9.99
N ILE A 48 -10.62 11.62 -9.56
CA ILE A 48 -10.11 10.57 -8.68
C ILE A 48 -9.43 11.15 -7.44
N THR A 49 -9.57 10.46 -6.30
CA THR A 49 -8.89 10.80 -5.05
C THR A 49 -7.83 9.77 -4.73
N TYR A 50 -6.59 10.21 -4.47
CA TYR A 50 -5.46 9.32 -4.14
C TYR A 50 -4.47 9.99 -3.19
N LEU A 51 -3.55 9.19 -2.65
CA LEU A 51 -2.45 9.67 -1.81
C LEU A 51 -1.22 9.96 -2.69
N ASN A 52 -0.77 11.21 -2.75
CA ASN A 52 0.43 11.58 -3.52
C ASN A 52 1.75 11.27 -2.77
N ALA A 53 2.88 11.45 -3.46
CA ALA A 53 4.22 11.24 -2.90
C ALA A 53 4.52 12.10 -1.66
N SER A 54 3.94 13.30 -1.60
CA SER A 54 4.03 14.22 -0.45
C SER A 54 3.11 13.83 0.72
N ARG A 55 2.51 12.63 0.69
CA ARG A 55 1.56 12.11 1.68
C ARG A 55 0.33 13.00 1.85
N GLN A 56 -0.15 13.59 0.76
CA GLN A 56 -1.39 14.35 0.71
C GLN A 56 -2.47 13.53 0.03
N VAL A 57 -3.66 13.48 0.65
CA VAL A 57 -4.87 13.05 -0.02
C VAL A 57 -5.26 14.18 -0.97
N VAL A 58 -5.17 13.92 -2.26
CA VAL A 58 -5.48 14.87 -3.33
C VAL A 58 -6.62 14.34 -4.18
N LYS A 59 -7.42 15.25 -4.71
CA LYS A 59 -8.41 14.97 -5.74
C LYS A 59 -7.93 15.60 -7.05
N GLU A 60 -7.71 14.76 -8.05
CA GLU A 60 -7.35 15.19 -9.40
C GLU A 60 -8.61 15.19 -10.27
N PHE A 61 -8.89 16.33 -10.89
CA PHE A 61 -9.99 16.49 -11.82
C PHE A 61 -9.53 16.19 -13.26
N PRO A 62 -10.46 15.89 -14.19
CA PRO A 62 -10.13 15.54 -15.57
C PRO A 62 -9.45 16.65 -16.39
N ASP A 63 -9.55 17.90 -15.93
CA ASP A 63 -8.89 19.09 -16.49
C ASP A 63 -7.44 19.25 -16.01
N GLY A 64 -6.96 18.33 -15.16
CA GLY A 64 -5.62 18.39 -14.55
C GLY A 64 -5.56 19.25 -13.29
N ARG A 65 -6.68 19.84 -12.84
CA ARG A 65 -6.72 20.59 -11.59
C ARG A 65 -6.58 19.63 -10.41
N ILE A 66 -5.76 20.01 -9.43
CA ILE A 66 -5.52 19.23 -8.21
C ILE A 66 -6.04 20.02 -7.01
N GLU A 67 -6.87 19.37 -6.20
CA GLU A 67 -7.38 19.87 -4.92
C GLU A 67 -6.79 19.06 -3.78
N ILE A 68 -6.20 19.72 -2.79
CA ILE A 68 -5.64 19.05 -1.60
C ILE A 68 -6.75 18.91 -0.55
N ILE A 69 -7.14 17.68 -0.24
CA ILE A 69 -8.18 17.38 0.74
C ILE A 69 -7.58 17.31 2.16
N LYS A 70 -6.44 16.62 2.31
CA LYS A 70 -5.86 16.37 3.64
C LYS A 70 -4.36 16.06 3.56
N GLN A 71 -3.57 16.65 4.45
CA GLN A 71 -2.18 16.26 4.69
C GLN A 71 -2.15 15.12 5.71
N LEU A 72 -1.55 13.97 5.37
CA LEU A 72 -1.30 12.92 6.36
C LEU A 72 -0.07 13.29 7.19
N PRO A 73 -0.05 12.93 8.49
CA PRO A 73 1.13 13.13 9.32
C PRO A 73 2.33 12.37 8.74
N ALA A 74 3.51 12.94 8.92
CA ALA A 74 4.76 12.21 8.68
C ALA A 74 4.75 10.93 9.53
N LEU A 75 5.08 9.80 8.93
CA LEU A 75 5.28 8.56 9.68
C LEU A 75 6.49 8.78 10.59
N LYS A 76 6.25 8.97 11.89
CA LYS A 76 7.31 8.85 12.89
C LYS A 76 7.63 7.36 13.01
N THR A 77 8.51 6.84 12.16
CA THR A 77 9.13 5.52 12.35
C THR A 77 10.15 5.58 13.49
N HIS A 78 9.72 5.98 14.69
CA HIS A 78 10.52 5.83 15.91
C HIS A 78 10.15 4.51 16.58
N ARG A 79 10.77 3.43 16.10
CA ARG A 79 11.03 2.24 16.94
C ARG A 79 12.52 1.96 16.92
N SER A 80 13.29 2.92 17.40
CA SER A 80 14.56 2.63 18.03
C SER A 80 14.23 1.98 19.37
N PHE A 81 14.15 0.65 19.43
CA PHE A 81 14.39 -0.04 20.70
C PHE A 81 15.79 0.40 21.13
N ALA A 82 15.89 1.08 22.26
CA ALA A 82 17.19 1.41 22.82
C ALA A 82 17.97 0.09 22.96
N LYS A 83 19.09 -0.04 22.26
CA LYS A 83 20.03 -1.16 22.47
C LYS A 83 20.37 -1.14 23.97
N GLY A 84 19.90 -2.14 24.72
CA GLY A 84 20.26 -2.30 26.14
C GLY A 84 19.12 -2.54 27.13
N THR A 85 17.84 -2.56 26.74
CA THR A 85 16.76 -2.89 27.70
C THR A 85 16.73 -4.39 27.99
N VAL A 86 17.43 -4.82 29.04
CA VAL A 86 17.31 -6.17 29.61
C VAL A 86 16.04 -6.20 30.47
N LEU A 87 15.06 -7.01 30.06
CA LEU A 87 13.86 -7.29 30.86
C LEU A 87 14.20 -8.42 31.85
N TYR A 88 14.37 -8.08 33.13
CA TYR A 88 14.48 -9.09 34.19
C TYR A 88 13.08 -9.54 34.60
N ALA A 89 12.72 -10.78 34.26
CA ALA A 89 11.53 -11.42 34.81
C ALA A 89 11.86 -11.95 36.22
N ARG A 90 11.26 -11.35 37.25
CA ARG A 90 11.31 -11.88 38.62
C ARG A 90 10.34 -13.07 38.70
N LYS A 91 10.88 -14.28 38.88
CA LYS A 91 10.08 -15.48 39.15
C LYS A 91 9.58 -15.40 40.61
N GLY A 92 8.29 -15.17 40.77
CA GLY A 92 7.57 -15.36 42.04
C GLY A 92 7.19 -16.83 42.23
#